data_AF-A0A6S7HBP7-F1
#
_entry.id   AF-A0A6S7HBP7-F1
#
_cell.length_a   1.000
_cell.length_b   1.000
_cell.length_c   1.000
_cell.angle_alpha   90.00
_cell.angle_beta   90.00
_cell.angle_gamma   90.00
#
_symmetry.space_group_name_H-M   'P 1'
#
loop_
_entity.id
_entity.type
_entity.pdbx_description
1 polymer ?
#
loop_
_entity_poly.entity_id
_entity_poly.type
_entity_poly.pdbx_seq_one_letter_code
_entity_poly.pdbx_strand_id
1 'polypeptide(L)'
;MNGYQSESEDNSPKPHRVCCLIEDKDRCKRLAGNACYSKRIQKTVAQKKLKLAAAESAGHIYICNYHKDMIQTARSKRKRKDSEDENDGQEVDVSILQTSTLRRYKRHFKLQTRPGLNKTQLVEVSKICTGVEF
;
A
#
# COMPACT_ATOMS: atom_id res chain seq x y z
N MET A 1 15.26 -18.49 -47.23
CA MET A 1 15.11 -18.04 -45.83
C MET A 1 13.63 -18.04 -45.44
N ASN A 2 13.16 -19.13 -44.84
CA ASN A 2 11.95 -19.18 -44.00
C ASN A 2 12.48 -19.58 -42.62
N GLY A 3 12.06 -19.08 -41.47
CA GLY A 3 10.84 -18.38 -41.07
C GLY A 3 10.76 -18.71 -39.58
N TYR A 4 10.78 -17.69 -38.72
CA TYR A 4 10.48 -17.70 -37.30
C TYR A 4 9.82 -19.00 -36.80
N GLN A 5 10.53 -19.81 -36.01
CA GLN A 5 9.86 -20.77 -35.13
C GLN A 5 9.51 -20.02 -33.85
N SER A 6 8.31 -19.45 -33.83
CA SER A 6 7.65 -19.03 -32.60
C SER A 6 7.52 -20.25 -31.69
N GLU A 7 8.26 -20.22 -30.60
CA GLU A 7 7.81 -20.60 -29.25
C GLU A 7 6.76 -21.71 -29.24
N SER A 8 7.21 -22.95 -29.48
CA SER A 8 6.39 -24.14 -29.23
C SER A 8 6.00 -24.14 -27.75
N GLU A 9 4.73 -23.86 -27.49
CA GLU A 9 4.07 -24.03 -26.21
C GLU A 9 4.33 -25.46 -25.71
N ASP A 10 5.21 -25.55 -24.72
CA ASP A 10 5.53 -26.78 -23.98
C ASP A 10 4.26 -27.27 -23.27
N ASN A 11 3.48 -28.07 -23.99
CA ASN A 11 2.32 -28.82 -23.53
C ASN A 11 2.77 -30.06 -22.71
N SER A 12 3.91 -29.97 -22.03
CA SER A 12 4.27 -30.91 -20.98
C SER A 12 3.38 -30.63 -19.77
N PRO A 13 2.84 -31.66 -19.09
CA PRO A 13 2.24 -31.47 -17.79
C PRO A 13 3.34 -30.92 -16.88
N LYS A 14 3.31 -29.59 -16.64
CA LYS A 14 4.22 -28.93 -15.70
C LYS A 14 4.18 -29.79 -14.44
N PRO A 15 5.32 -30.35 -13.98
CA PRO A 15 5.31 -31.24 -12.84
C PRO A 15 4.57 -30.49 -11.72
N HIS A 16 3.63 -31.18 -11.07
CA HIS A 16 2.78 -30.67 -10.00
C HIS A 16 3.68 -30.31 -8.80
N ARG A 17 4.46 -29.24 -8.96
CA ARG A 17 5.46 -28.75 -8.04
C ARG A 17 4.70 -28.13 -6.89
N VAL A 18 4.99 -28.61 -5.69
CA VAL A 18 4.38 -28.12 -4.46
C VAL A 18 5.17 -26.93 -3.96
N CYS A 19 4.50 -25.91 -3.40
CA CYS A 19 5.11 -24.69 -2.89
C CYS A 19 6.40 -24.95 -2.10
N CYS A 20 7.47 -24.21 -2.41
CA CYS A 20 8.76 -24.39 -1.75
C CYS A 20 8.84 -23.84 -0.31
N LEU A 21 7.73 -23.39 0.26
CA LEU A 21 7.71 -22.69 1.55
C LEU A 21 7.28 -23.60 2.70
N ILE A 22 7.89 -23.36 3.85
CA ILE A 22 7.58 -23.93 5.14
C ILE A 22 6.94 -22.82 5.98
N GLU A 23 5.74 -23.07 6.50
CA GLU A 23 4.97 -22.18 7.36
C GLU A 23 4.91 -22.81 8.76
N ASP A 24 5.37 -22.11 9.81
CA ASP A 24 5.35 -22.62 11.20
C ASP A 24 5.94 -24.04 11.40
N LYS A 25 7.00 -24.38 10.64
CA LYS A 25 7.69 -25.69 10.58
C LYS A 25 6.98 -26.77 9.75
N ASP A 26 5.83 -26.47 9.16
CA ASP A 26 5.11 -27.38 8.25
C ASP A 26 5.33 -27.01 6.78
N ARG A 27 5.63 -28.03 5.95
CA ARG A 27 5.79 -27.83 4.51
C ARG A 27 4.44 -27.58 3.86
N CYS A 28 4.33 -26.47 3.13
CA CYS A 28 3.12 -26.15 2.40
C CYS A 28 2.84 -27.23 1.35
N LYS A 29 1.61 -27.76 1.34
CA LYS A 29 1.15 -28.81 0.40
C LYS A 29 0.46 -28.26 -0.85
N ARG A 30 0.30 -26.94 -0.93
CA ARG A 30 -0.38 -26.27 -2.05
C ARG A 30 0.49 -26.26 -3.30
N LEU A 31 -0.16 -26.31 -4.45
CA LEU A 31 0.46 -26.17 -5.76
C LEU A 31 1.25 -24.85 -5.90
N ALA A 32 2.48 -24.96 -6.41
CA ALA A 32 3.27 -23.80 -6.80
C ALA A 32 2.67 -23.15 -8.06
N GLY A 33 2.57 -21.83 -8.05
CA GLY A 33 2.21 -21.04 -9.22
C GLY A 33 3.45 -20.48 -9.91
N ASN A 34 3.27 -19.43 -10.72
CA ASN A 34 4.37 -18.78 -11.45
C ASN A 34 5.19 -17.82 -10.58
N ALA A 35 4.76 -17.54 -9.35
CA ALA A 35 5.48 -16.66 -8.44
C ALA A 35 6.69 -17.37 -7.83
N CYS A 36 7.81 -16.66 -7.68
CA CYS A 36 9.05 -17.21 -7.15
C CYS A 36 9.47 -16.53 -5.84
N TYR A 37 10.06 -17.33 -4.95
CA TYR A 37 10.70 -16.90 -3.72
C TYR A 37 12.10 -16.34 -4.03
N SER A 38 12.14 -15.14 -4.60
CA SER A 38 13.39 -14.42 -4.88
C SER A 38 13.99 -13.80 -3.62
N LYS A 39 15.25 -13.36 -3.69
CA LYS A 39 15.92 -12.58 -2.62
C LYS A 39 15.09 -11.37 -2.15
N ARG A 40 14.30 -10.76 -3.05
CA ARG A 40 13.39 -9.65 -2.71
C ARG A 40 12.24 -10.11 -1.81
N ILE A 41 11.68 -11.30 -2.07
CA ILE A 41 10.63 -11.90 -1.24
C ILE A 41 11.23 -12.32 0.11
N GLN A 42 12.42 -12.92 0.12
CA GLN A 42 13.13 -13.26 1.36
C GLN A 42 13.34 -12.04 2.27
N LYS A 43 13.80 -10.91 1.72
CA LYS A 43 13.90 -9.65 2.47
C LYS A 43 12.56 -9.18 3.03
N THR A 44 11.47 -9.32 2.26
CA THR A 44 10.13 -8.93 2.71
C THR A 44 9.66 -9.77 3.89
N VAL A 45 9.85 -11.09 3.80
CA VAL A 45 9.50 -12.06 4.84
C VAL A 45 10.25 -11.74 6.13
N ALA A 46 11.56 -11.47 6.04
CA ALA A 46 12.38 -11.07 7.18
C ALA A 46 11.93 -9.74 7.80
N GLN A 47 11.73 -8.70 6.97
CA GLN A 47 11.29 -7.37 7.43
C GLN A 47 9.92 -7.40 8.10
N LYS A 48 9.00 -8.23 7.61
CA LYS A 48 7.63 -8.37 8.14
C LYS A 48 7.51 -9.45 9.21
N LYS A 49 8.63 -10.10 9.58
CA LYS A 49 8.69 -11.20 10.55
C LYS A 49 7.66 -12.30 10.24
N LEU A 50 7.45 -12.59 8.96
CA LEU A 50 6.58 -13.69 8.55
C LEU A 50 7.29 -15.01 8.84
N LYS A 51 6.57 -15.99 9.39
CA LYS A 51 7.11 -17.31 9.74
C LYS A 51 7.20 -18.24 8.52
N LEU A 52 7.80 -17.72 7.45
CA LEU A 52 7.96 -18.43 6.18
C LEU A 52 9.45 -18.69 5.93
N ALA A 53 9.82 -19.93 5.66
CA ALA A 53 11.17 -20.32 5.26
C ALA A 53 11.14 -21.09 3.92
N ALA A 54 12.23 -21.03 3.15
CA ALA A 54 12.37 -21.87 1.96
C ALA A 54 12.85 -23.27 2.36
N ALA A 55 12.20 -24.31 1.86
CA ALA A 55 12.66 -25.69 2.01
C ALA A 55 13.82 -25.94 1.04
N GLU A 56 14.99 -26.29 1.56
CA GLU A 56 16.14 -26.68 0.74
C GLU A 56 15.87 -27.97 -0.07
N SER A 57 14.97 -28.82 0.45
CA SER A 57 14.48 -30.03 -0.22
C SER A 57 13.47 -29.77 -1.35
N ALA A 58 13.10 -28.53 -1.64
CA ALA A 58 12.10 -28.23 -2.67
C ALA A 58 12.60 -28.33 -4.11
N GLY A 59 13.91 -28.31 -4.35
CA GLY A 59 14.48 -28.39 -5.72
C GLY A 59 14.01 -27.28 -6.67
N HIS A 60 13.25 -26.30 -6.19
CA HIS A 60 12.75 -25.15 -6.93
C HIS A 60 12.39 -23.99 -5.98
N ILE A 61 12.25 -22.79 -6.55
CA ILE A 61 11.96 -21.56 -5.79
C ILE A 61 10.51 -21.09 -5.91
N TYR A 62 9.63 -21.81 -6.62
CA TYR A 62 8.25 -21.39 -6.84
C TYR A 62 7.32 -21.54 -5.63
N ILE A 63 6.40 -20.59 -5.46
CA ILE A 63 5.46 -20.50 -4.34
C ILE A 63 4.00 -20.57 -4.82
N CYS A 64 3.08 -20.99 -3.95
CA CYS A 64 1.66 -21.03 -4.25
C CYS A 64 1.03 -19.62 -4.27
N ASN A 65 -0.13 -19.50 -4.94
CA ASN A 65 -0.89 -18.24 -5.01
C ASN A 65 -1.27 -17.72 -3.62
N TYR A 66 -1.60 -18.62 -2.69
CA TYR A 66 -1.89 -18.24 -1.31
C TYR A 66 -0.73 -17.50 -0.64
N HIS A 67 0.49 -18.05 -0.72
CA HIS A 67 1.67 -17.39 -0.15
C HIS A 67 2.08 -16.13 -0.92
N LYS A 68 1.88 -16.11 -2.23
CA LYS A 68 2.04 -14.90 -3.04
C LYS A 68 1.16 -13.77 -2.48
N ASP A 69 -0.13 -14.04 -2.29
CA ASP A 69 -1.10 -13.02 -1.86
C ASP A 69 -0.92 -12.63 -0.39
N MET A 70 -0.53 -13.57 0.47
CA MET A 70 -0.13 -13.29 1.85
C MET A 70 1.07 -12.34 1.91
N ILE A 71 2.13 -12.64 1.17
CA ILE A 71 3.34 -11.80 1.11
C ILE A 71 3.02 -10.43 0.50
N GLN A 72 2.17 -10.38 -0.54
CA GLN A 72 1.71 -9.15 -1.15
C GLN A 72 0.91 -8.29 -0.17
N THR A 73 -0.02 -8.89 0.56
CA THR A 73 -0.81 -8.21 1.61
C THR A 73 0.09 -7.69 2.73
N ALA A 74 1.08 -8.47 3.16
CA ALA A 74 2.05 -8.04 4.18
C ALA A 74 2.88 -6.81 3.74
N ARG A 75 3.17 -6.67 2.43
CA ARG A 75 3.78 -5.45 1.86
C ARG A 75 2.83 -4.27 1.89
N SER A 76 1.58 -4.48 1.48
CA SER A 76 0.55 -3.44 1.39
C SER A 76 0.04 -2.97 2.75
N LYS A 77 0.15 -3.79 3.81
CA LYS A 77 0.05 -3.36 5.23
C LYS A 77 1.23 -2.48 5.64
N ARG A 78 1.58 -1.47 4.84
CA ARG A 78 2.04 -0.21 5.44
C ARG A 78 0.84 0.28 6.22
N LYS A 79 0.98 0.24 7.54
CA LYS A 79 0.17 1.01 8.48
C LYS A 79 0.08 2.42 7.87
N ARG A 80 -1.05 2.77 7.24
CA ARG A 80 -1.58 4.10 7.49
C ARG A 80 -1.71 4.09 9.00
N LYS A 81 -0.77 4.79 9.63
CA LYS A 81 -0.87 5.11 11.04
C LYS A 81 -2.16 5.92 11.09
N ASP A 82 -3.24 5.23 11.43
CA ASP A 82 -4.42 5.88 11.95
C ASP A 82 -3.91 6.72 13.13
N SER A 83 -4.18 8.02 13.04
CA SER A 83 -3.85 9.01 14.03
C SER A 83 -4.44 8.59 15.37
N GLU A 84 -3.61 8.07 16.26
CA GLU A 84 -3.79 8.41 17.68
C GLU A 84 -3.01 9.70 17.88
N ASP A 85 -3.65 10.77 17.39
CA ASP A 85 -3.27 12.14 17.61
C ASP A 85 -3.91 12.51 18.95
N GLU A 86 -3.21 12.19 20.06
CA GLU A 86 -3.28 13.04 21.25
C GLU A 86 -2.60 14.37 20.90
N ASN A 87 -3.16 15.10 19.94
CA ASN A 87 -2.89 16.51 19.77
C ASN A 87 -3.98 17.19 20.58
N ASP A 88 -3.61 17.55 21.81
CA ASP A 88 -4.18 18.70 22.50
C ASP A 88 -4.56 19.74 21.44
N GLY A 89 -5.84 20.09 21.37
CA GLY A 89 -6.41 20.90 20.30
C GLY A 89 -5.76 22.28 20.25
N GLN A 90 -4.56 22.36 19.69
CA GLN A 90 -3.90 23.60 19.39
C GLN A 90 -4.77 24.27 18.32
N GLU A 91 -5.58 25.23 18.76
CA GLU A 91 -6.31 26.12 17.89
C GLU A 91 -5.32 26.72 16.90
N VAL A 92 -5.29 26.17 15.69
CA VAL A 92 -4.45 26.70 14.62
C VAL A 92 -5.01 28.07 14.29
N ASP A 93 -4.29 29.13 14.67
CA ASP A 93 -4.72 30.48 14.34
C ASP A 93 -4.77 30.66 12.82
N VAL A 94 -5.98 30.62 12.28
CA VAL A 94 -6.25 30.76 10.86
C VAL A 94 -5.72 32.11 10.31
N SER A 95 -5.47 33.11 11.18
CA SER A 95 -4.96 34.42 10.80
C SER A 95 -3.51 34.41 10.27
N ILE A 96 -2.69 33.47 10.75
CA ILE A 96 -1.29 33.34 10.32
C ILE A 96 -1.16 32.61 8.97
N LEU A 97 -2.23 31.94 8.52
CA LEU A 97 -2.23 31.24 7.24
C LEU A 97 -2.16 32.22 6.05
N GLN A 98 -1.44 31.80 5.02
CA GLN A 98 -1.28 32.56 3.78
C GLN A 98 -2.60 32.64 3.00
N THR A 99 -2.82 33.74 2.27
CA THR A 99 -4.06 33.97 1.49
C THR A 99 -4.28 32.91 0.40
N SER A 100 -3.21 32.33 -0.16
CA SER A 100 -3.29 31.21 -1.11
C SER A 100 -3.84 29.94 -0.46
N THR A 101 -3.41 29.64 0.76
CA THR A 101 -3.89 28.51 1.57
C THR A 101 -5.36 28.71 1.96
N LEU A 102 -5.74 29.91 2.40
CA LEU A 102 -7.13 30.24 2.72
C LEU A 102 -8.05 30.11 1.49
N ARG A 103 -7.60 30.57 0.31
CA ARG A 103 -8.36 30.40 -0.95
C ARG A 103 -8.45 28.93 -1.37
N ARG A 104 -7.39 28.13 -1.16
CA ARG A 104 -7.40 26.69 -1.42
C ARG A 104 -8.39 25.98 -0.49
N TYR A 105 -8.38 26.34 0.80
CA TYR A 105 -9.32 25.82 1.80
C TYR A 105 -10.76 26.15 1.42
N LYS A 106 -11.06 27.41 1.13
CA LYS A 106 -12.37 27.86 0.63
C LYS A 106 -12.85 27.06 -0.59
N ARG A 107 -11.96 26.80 -1.57
CA ARG A 107 -12.28 26.00 -2.77
C ARG A 107 -12.56 24.54 -2.42
N HIS A 108 -11.77 23.95 -1.54
CA HIS A 108 -11.91 22.56 -1.12
C HIS A 108 -13.28 22.30 -0.49
N PHE A 109 -13.71 23.20 0.41
CA PHE A 109 -15.01 23.12 1.09
C PHE A 109 -16.16 23.75 0.28
N LYS A 110 -15.90 24.13 -0.99
CA LYS A 110 -16.89 24.72 -1.91
C LYS A 110 -17.68 25.90 -1.30
N LEU A 111 -17.03 26.68 -0.44
CA LEU A 111 -17.67 27.78 0.26
C LEU A 111 -18.04 28.88 -0.73
N GLN A 112 -19.32 29.12 -0.92
CA GLN A 112 -19.83 30.20 -1.77
C GLN A 112 -19.56 31.53 -1.08
N THR A 113 -18.59 32.29 -1.54
CA THR A 113 -18.44 33.70 -1.13
C THR A 113 -18.03 34.59 -2.30
N ARG A 114 -18.41 35.86 -2.22
CA ARG A 114 -18.25 36.87 -3.27
C ARG A 114 -16.78 37.01 -3.71
N PRO A 115 -16.48 37.22 -5.00
CA PRO A 115 -15.12 37.49 -5.47
C PRO A 115 -14.60 38.81 -4.87
N GLY A 116 -13.32 38.85 -4.50
CA GLY A 116 -12.67 40.07 -3.97
C GLY A 116 -12.39 40.10 -2.45
N LEU A 117 -12.64 39.02 -1.71
CA LEU A 117 -12.39 39.00 -0.26
C LEU A 117 -10.92 39.22 0.10
N ASN A 118 -10.71 40.07 1.12
CA ASN A 118 -9.41 40.40 1.71
C ASN A 118 -8.95 39.30 2.71
N LYS A 119 -7.73 39.39 3.23
CA LYS A 119 -7.16 38.35 4.13
C LYS A 119 -8.05 38.13 5.36
N THR A 120 -8.50 39.19 6.01
CA THR A 120 -9.33 39.12 7.22
C THR A 120 -10.66 38.43 6.97
N GLN A 121 -11.34 38.77 5.87
CA GLN A 121 -12.60 38.16 5.49
C GLN A 121 -12.42 36.69 5.07
N LEU A 122 -11.28 36.32 4.48
CA LEU A 122 -10.96 34.93 4.16
C LEU A 122 -10.73 34.09 5.43
N VAL A 123 -10.12 34.67 6.46
CA VAL A 123 -9.93 34.04 7.76
C VAL A 123 -11.28 33.83 8.45
N GLU A 124 -12.11 34.87 8.49
CA GLU A 124 -13.44 34.83 9.10
C GLU A 124 -14.35 33.78 8.44
N VAL A 125 -14.43 33.78 7.10
CA VAL A 125 -15.18 32.75 6.34
C VAL A 125 -14.63 31.35 6.60
N SER A 126 -13.32 31.21 6.78
CA SER A 126 -12.72 29.89 7.06
C SER A 126 -13.02 29.42 8.48
N LYS A 127 -13.04 30.32 9.48
CA LYS A 127 -13.37 30.02 10.88
C LYS A 127 -14.84 29.61 11.06
N ILE A 128 -15.77 30.37 10.44
CA ILE A 128 -17.22 30.09 10.49
C ILE A 128 -17.53 28.69 9.94
N CYS A 129 -16.87 28.28 8.85
CA CYS A 129 -17.14 26.99 8.21
C CYS A 129 -16.42 25.79 8.85
N THR A 130 -15.39 26.02 9.67
CA THR A 130 -14.73 24.94 10.44
C THR A 130 -15.47 24.54 11.71
N GLY A 131 -16.61 25.18 12.02
CA GLY A 131 -17.33 24.94 13.27
C GLY A 131 -16.54 25.37 14.50
N VAL A 132 -15.58 26.27 14.32
CA VAL A 132 -14.84 26.93 15.41
C VAL A 132 -15.64 28.21 15.72
N GLU A 133 -16.85 28.03 16.25
CA GLU A 133 -17.57 29.11 16.91
C GLU A 133 -17.21 29.05 18.41
N PHE A 134 -16.86 30.20 18.98
CA PHE A 134 -16.73 30.41 20.42
C PHE A 134 -18.12 30.49 21.06
#